data_AF-A0A015VVB7-F1
#
_entry.id   AF-A0A015VVB7-F1
#
_cell.length_a   1.000
_cell.length_b   1.000
_cell.length_c   1.000
_cell.angle_alpha   90.00
_cell.angle_beta   90.00
_cell.angle_gamma   90.00
#
_symmetry.space_group_name_H-M   'P 1'
#
loop_
_entity.id
_entity.type
_entity.pdbx_description
1 polymer ?
#
loop_
_entity_poly.entity_id
_entity_poly.type
_entity_poly.pdbx_seq_one_letter_code
_entity_poly.pdbx_strand_id
1 'polypeptide(L)'
;MALLCTACAAGSPEEDMEDRVRIDPVAGGYYPSISPSAQTRGATPDGETLKDRPIFLLEDGSTIRLVVYDDAKNLLEEYSKAYLVRNAGTSGSSLLYPCEVDDNGAVISSSSTPLYMKAGTYYFRILSPAKALNSKGFVNIGNGEYLLATDDRYTQTAMTAVTITKIDEGGTLNNVQTLYLPPIINQTARMQFTVRAGEGVHTLEMLAEGIEISGIQQPLDNTTSFDWVNGDVLPVKVGDQSASVRITHATQNADNSLVAHTGVLPTDARSHSISVLLNLKVNGNPTQYQMLLTGLYLTAGHSYNYTATVKISNGVTVLTWQNRSWTENVVMDK
;
A
#
# COMPACT_ATOMS: atom_id res chain seq x y z
N MET A 1 -49.67 46.54 -14.28
CA MET A 1 -48.76 46.29 -13.13
C MET A 1 -49.62 45.66 -12.04
N ALA A 2 -49.39 44.46 -11.53
CA ALA A 2 -48.19 43.63 -11.50
C ALA A 2 -48.56 42.14 -11.65
N LEU A 3 -47.70 41.40 -12.34
CA LEU A 3 -47.67 39.95 -12.39
C LEU A 3 -47.12 39.44 -11.04
N LEU A 4 -47.88 38.63 -10.30
CA LEU A 4 -47.35 37.88 -9.16
C LEU A 4 -46.71 36.59 -9.69
N CYS A 5 -45.38 36.58 -9.79
CA CYS A 5 -44.59 35.35 -9.92
C CYS A 5 -44.59 34.61 -8.58
N THR A 6 -45.25 33.46 -8.51
CA THR A 6 -44.95 32.42 -7.52
C THR A 6 -43.66 31.72 -7.91
N ALA A 7 -42.54 32.12 -7.30
CA ALA A 7 -41.33 31.33 -7.29
C ALA A 7 -41.49 30.23 -6.22
N CYS A 8 -41.49 28.97 -6.66
CA CYS A 8 -41.20 27.84 -5.78
C CYS A 8 -39.77 28.01 -5.27
N ALA A 9 -39.61 28.29 -3.98
CA ALA A 9 -38.32 28.17 -3.33
C ALA A 9 -37.99 26.67 -3.23
N ALA A 10 -36.98 26.23 -3.98
CA ALA A 10 -36.29 24.98 -3.71
C ALA A 10 -35.69 25.11 -2.30
N GLY A 11 -35.98 24.14 -1.43
CA GLY A 11 -35.46 24.09 -0.06
C GLY A 11 -33.95 24.25 -0.04
N SER A 12 -33.45 25.06 0.89
CA SER A 12 -32.02 25.22 1.16
C SER A 12 -31.43 23.88 1.64
N PRO A 13 -30.16 23.56 1.33
CA PRO A 13 -29.50 22.33 1.78
C PRO A 13 -29.19 22.28 3.29
N GLU A 14 -29.74 23.20 4.09
CA GLU A 14 -29.39 23.34 5.52
C GLU A 14 -30.18 22.41 6.45
N GLU A 15 -31.34 21.87 6.03
CA GLU A 15 -32.18 21.04 6.90
C GLU A 15 -31.65 19.60 7.15
N ASP A 16 -30.64 19.13 6.41
CA ASP A 16 -30.20 17.72 6.47
C ASP A 16 -28.89 17.49 7.28
N MET A 17 -28.40 18.54 7.96
CA MET A 17 -27.16 18.52 8.76
C MET A 17 -27.38 18.47 10.28
N GLU A 18 -28.59 18.78 10.80
CA GLU A 18 -28.87 18.70 12.24
C GLU A 18 -28.73 17.27 12.80
N ASP A 19 -28.87 16.26 11.94
CA ASP A 19 -28.85 14.85 12.32
C ASP A 19 -27.51 14.13 12.14
N ARG A 20 -26.46 14.85 11.72
CA ARG A 20 -25.17 14.25 11.36
C ARG A 20 -24.04 14.66 12.30
N VAL A 21 -23.10 13.75 12.51
CA VAL A 21 -21.90 13.92 13.32
C VAL A 21 -20.70 14.05 12.40
N ARG A 22 -19.89 15.08 12.61
CA ARG A 22 -18.62 15.28 11.90
C ARG A 22 -17.61 14.24 12.37
N ILE A 23 -16.94 13.59 11.43
CA ILE A 23 -15.91 12.58 11.72
C ILE A 23 -14.53 13.20 11.60
N ASP A 24 -13.75 13.10 12.68
CA ASP A 24 -12.37 13.55 12.75
C ASP A 24 -11.43 12.34 12.87
N PRO A 25 -10.93 11.79 11.74
CA PRO A 25 -10.08 10.61 11.80
C PRO A 25 -8.68 10.94 12.30
N VAL A 26 -8.15 10.06 13.16
CA VAL A 26 -6.79 10.13 13.68
C VAL A 26 -6.01 8.93 13.12
N ALA A 27 -4.88 9.21 12.48
CA ALA A 27 -4.06 8.20 11.82
C ALA A 27 -3.45 7.21 12.83
N GLY A 28 -3.57 5.90 12.54
CA GLY A 28 -2.94 4.81 13.31
C GLY A 28 -1.51 4.48 12.91
N GLY A 29 -0.99 5.09 11.84
CA GLY A 29 0.32 4.75 11.27
C GLY A 29 0.28 3.50 10.37
N TYR A 30 1.45 2.94 10.07
CA TYR A 30 1.57 1.72 9.29
C TYR A 30 2.69 0.80 9.76
N TYR A 31 2.55 -0.50 9.51
CA TYR A 31 3.62 -1.47 9.67
C TYR A 31 4.51 -1.51 8.42
N PRO A 32 5.79 -1.14 8.52
CA PRO A 32 6.69 -1.15 7.36
C PRO A 32 7.04 -2.57 6.92
N SER A 33 7.39 -2.71 5.64
CA SER A 33 7.82 -3.99 5.08
C SER A 33 9.12 -4.47 5.74
N ILE A 34 9.24 -5.77 6.00
CA ILE A 34 10.42 -6.38 6.63
C ILE A 34 10.94 -7.58 5.86
N SER A 35 12.19 -7.97 6.10
CA SER A 35 12.68 -9.24 5.55
C SER A 35 11.86 -10.44 6.04
N PRO A 36 11.68 -11.47 5.21
CA PRO A 36 11.00 -12.71 5.62
C PRO A 36 11.60 -13.33 6.87
N SER A 37 10.73 -13.98 7.65
CA SER A 37 11.06 -14.90 8.73
C SER A 37 10.04 -16.04 8.72
N ALA A 38 10.30 -17.14 9.45
CA ALA A 38 9.35 -18.25 9.52
C ALA A 38 7.98 -17.74 10.00
N GLN A 39 6.91 -18.09 9.29
CA GLN A 39 5.59 -17.57 9.60
C GLN A 39 5.02 -18.24 10.85
N THR A 40 4.27 -17.48 11.65
CA THR A 40 3.49 -18.03 12.76
C THR A 40 2.38 -18.91 12.20
N ARG A 41 2.51 -20.23 12.34
CA ARG A 41 1.44 -21.18 12.02
C ARG A 41 0.48 -21.25 13.21
N GLY A 42 -0.42 -20.26 13.32
CA GLY A 42 -1.26 -20.05 14.50
C GLY A 42 -2.71 -19.74 14.17
N ALA A 43 -3.37 -19.04 15.09
CA ALA A 43 -4.76 -18.60 14.95
C ALA A 43 -4.94 -17.61 13.79
N THR A 44 -6.16 -17.54 13.26
CA THR A 44 -6.59 -16.51 12.30
C THR A 44 -7.78 -15.77 12.91
N PRO A 45 -7.71 -14.45 13.15
CA PRO A 45 -6.56 -13.56 12.94
C PRO A 45 -5.36 -13.86 13.87
N ASP A 46 -4.15 -13.58 13.39
CA ASP A 46 -2.88 -13.75 14.11
C ASP A 46 -2.57 -12.53 14.98
N GLY A 47 -2.36 -12.73 16.28
CA GLY A 47 -1.96 -11.66 17.22
C GLY A 47 -0.46 -11.54 17.46
N GLU A 48 0.35 -12.50 17.03
CA GLU A 48 1.74 -12.62 17.42
C GLU A 48 2.70 -12.00 16.41
N THR A 49 2.42 -12.12 15.10
CA THR A 49 3.34 -11.67 14.05
C THR A 49 3.68 -10.17 14.11
N LEU A 50 2.74 -9.33 14.58
CA LEU A 50 2.91 -7.86 14.61
C LEU A 50 3.13 -7.28 16.02
N LYS A 51 3.15 -8.09 17.08
CA LYS A 51 3.15 -7.59 18.48
C LYS A 51 4.37 -6.73 18.83
N ASP A 52 5.55 -7.12 18.36
CA ASP A 52 6.84 -6.45 18.66
C ASP A 52 7.31 -5.55 17.50
N ARG A 53 6.42 -5.28 16.54
CA ARG A 53 6.78 -4.56 15.32
C ARG A 53 6.54 -3.07 15.52
N PRO A 54 7.51 -2.21 15.16
CA PRO A 54 7.31 -0.78 15.26
C PRO A 54 6.27 -0.31 14.24
N ILE A 55 5.48 0.68 14.64
CA ILE A 55 4.53 1.38 13.79
C ILE A 55 5.17 2.69 13.37
N PHE A 56 5.18 2.97 12.07
CA PHE A 56 5.70 4.22 11.50
C PHE A 56 4.55 5.19 11.26
N LEU A 57 4.84 6.49 11.32
CA LEU A 57 3.88 7.51 10.87
C LEU A 57 3.59 7.31 9.39
N LEU A 58 2.37 7.60 8.95
CA LEU A 58 2.07 7.64 7.52
C LEU A 58 2.98 8.71 6.86
N GLU A 59 3.46 8.40 5.66
CA GLU A 59 4.42 9.27 4.96
C GLU A 59 3.76 10.63 4.62
N ASP A 60 4.47 11.73 4.83
CA ASP A 60 3.96 13.06 4.50
C ASP A 60 3.66 13.17 3.00
N GLY A 61 2.48 13.68 2.65
CA GLY A 61 2.03 13.79 1.27
C GLY A 61 1.38 12.52 0.71
N SER A 62 1.36 11.42 1.45
CA SER A 62 0.55 10.25 1.09
C SER A 62 -0.95 10.52 1.26
N THR A 63 -1.78 9.70 0.62
CA THR A 63 -3.24 9.78 0.74
C THR A 63 -3.82 8.49 1.31
N ILE A 64 -4.91 8.61 2.06
CA ILE A 64 -5.70 7.47 2.53
C ILE A 64 -7.14 7.60 2.06
N ARG A 65 -7.79 6.48 1.76
CA ARG A 65 -9.24 6.38 1.58
C ARG A 65 -9.85 5.68 2.78
N LEU A 66 -10.83 6.31 3.40
CA LEU A 66 -11.71 5.70 4.37
C LEU A 66 -12.89 5.08 3.61
N VAL A 67 -13.03 3.76 3.72
CA VAL A 67 -14.12 2.97 3.13
C VAL A 67 -15.06 2.57 4.25
N VAL A 68 -16.34 2.90 4.10
CA VAL A 68 -17.34 2.73 5.15
C VAL A 68 -18.36 1.68 4.73
N TYR A 69 -18.73 0.83 5.69
CA TYR A 69 -19.77 -0.17 5.52
C TYR A 69 -20.80 -0.05 6.64
N ASP A 70 -22.05 -0.45 6.37
CA ASP A 70 -23.08 -0.59 7.39
C ASP A 70 -22.81 -1.77 8.35
N ASP A 71 -23.70 -1.98 9.33
CA ASP A 71 -23.60 -3.06 10.31
C ASP A 71 -23.70 -4.47 9.70
N ALA A 72 -24.31 -4.58 8.52
CA ALA A 72 -24.41 -5.79 7.70
C ALA A 72 -23.25 -5.93 6.69
N LYS A 73 -22.23 -5.05 6.76
CA LYS A 73 -21.05 -4.99 5.87
C LYS A 73 -21.37 -4.68 4.40
N ASN A 74 -22.47 -4.00 4.11
CA ASN A 74 -22.73 -3.44 2.78
C ASN A 74 -21.98 -2.12 2.61
N LEU A 75 -21.39 -1.91 1.43
CA LEU A 75 -20.62 -0.70 1.13
C LEU A 75 -21.53 0.54 1.11
N LEU A 76 -21.12 1.60 1.82
CA LEU A 76 -21.77 2.91 1.83
C LEU A 76 -20.89 3.91 1.05
N GLU A 77 -21.12 3.98 -0.26
CA GLU A 77 -20.33 4.82 -1.17
C GLU A 77 -20.40 6.31 -0.80
N GLU A 78 -21.54 6.78 -0.31
CA GLU A 78 -21.77 8.17 0.11
C GLU A 78 -20.88 8.63 1.27
N TYR A 79 -20.33 7.69 2.04
CA TYR A 79 -19.42 7.98 3.16
C TYR A 79 -17.96 7.68 2.82
N SER A 80 -17.65 7.25 1.60
CA SER A 80 -16.26 7.09 1.18
C SER A 80 -15.56 8.44 1.08
N LYS A 81 -14.43 8.60 1.78
CA LYS A 81 -13.73 9.89 1.85
C LYS A 81 -12.21 9.70 1.73
N ALA A 82 -11.56 10.58 0.98
CA ALA A 82 -10.10 10.63 0.87
C ALA A 82 -9.51 11.71 1.78
N TYR A 83 -8.32 11.44 2.30
CA TYR A 83 -7.56 12.35 3.15
C TYR A 83 -6.09 12.41 2.72
N LEU A 84 -5.51 13.60 2.76
CA LEU A 84 -4.10 13.88 2.62
C LEU A 84 -3.43 13.84 3.99
N VAL A 85 -2.32 13.10 4.09
CA VAL A 85 -1.50 12.99 5.29
C VAL A 85 -0.51 14.16 5.34
N ARG A 86 -0.45 14.85 6.49
CA ARG A 86 0.63 15.78 6.82
C ARG A 86 1.18 15.52 8.21
N ASN A 87 2.50 15.41 8.34
CA ASN A 87 3.19 15.22 9.62
C ASN A 87 3.44 16.56 10.31
N ALA A 88 2.36 17.31 10.52
CA ALA A 88 2.35 18.68 11.06
C ALA A 88 1.69 18.80 12.45
N GLY A 89 1.30 17.68 13.06
CA GLY A 89 0.74 17.64 14.40
C GLY A 89 1.79 17.85 15.49
N THR A 90 1.34 17.86 16.75
CA THR A 90 2.22 17.99 17.91
C THR A 90 3.32 16.91 17.88
N SER A 91 4.57 17.33 18.08
CA SER A 91 5.75 16.46 17.99
C SER A 91 5.92 15.73 16.64
N GLY A 92 5.37 16.27 15.55
CA GLY A 92 5.46 15.69 14.20
C GLY A 92 4.43 14.60 13.91
N SER A 93 3.38 14.48 14.73
CA SER A 93 2.30 13.50 14.52
C SER A 93 1.56 13.73 13.20
N SER A 94 0.98 12.67 12.62
CA SER A 94 0.20 12.74 11.38
C SER A 94 -1.18 13.38 11.60
N LEU A 95 -1.54 14.32 10.73
CA LEU A 95 -2.86 14.93 10.60
C LEU A 95 -3.48 14.53 9.27
N LEU A 96 -4.80 14.35 9.25
CA LEU A 96 -5.56 13.92 8.09
C LEU A 96 -6.47 15.06 7.59
N TYR A 97 -6.19 15.57 6.40
CA TYR A 97 -6.94 16.66 5.79
C TYR A 97 -7.83 16.11 4.67
N PRO A 98 -9.14 16.36 4.64
CA PRO A 98 -9.97 15.94 3.52
C PRO A 98 -9.40 16.44 2.18
N CYS A 99 -9.51 15.62 1.14
CA CYS A 99 -9.07 15.99 -0.20
C CYS A 99 -9.89 15.28 -1.27
N GLU A 100 -9.80 15.76 -2.50
CA GLU A 100 -10.27 15.02 -3.67
C GLU A 100 -9.06 14.40 -4.38
N VAL A 101 -9.23 13.18 -4.86
CA VAL A 101 -8.18 12.39 -5.51
C VAL A 101 -8.66 11.82 -6.84
N ASP A 102 -7.73 11.51 -7.74
CA ASP A 102 -8.01 10.67 -8.91
C ASP A 102 -8.16 9.18 -8.54
N ASP A 103 -8.45 8.33 -9.53
CA ASP A 103 -8.64 6.88 -9.32
C ASP A 103 -7.39 6.16 -8.78
N ASN A 104 -6.20 6.75 -8.97
CA ASN A 104 -4.93 6.24 -8.45
C ASN A 104 -4.60 6.77 -7.05
N GLY A 105 -5.44 7.64 -6.50
CA GLY A 105 -5.26 8.24 -5.18
C GLY A 105 -4.36 9.47 -5.14
N ALA A 106 -4.01 10.06 -6.29
CA ALA A 106 -3.25 11.31 -6.33
C ALA A 106 -4.17 12.51 -6.11
N VAL A 107 -3.75 13.50 -5.31
CA VAL A 107 -4.56 14.68 -4.99
C VAL A 107 -4.78 15.54 -6.23
N ILE A 108 -6.05 15.81 -6.56
CA ILE A 108 -6.45 16.72 -7.64
C ILE A 108 -6.87 18.10 -7.12
N SER A 109 -7.42 18.16 -5.91
CA SER A 109 -7.76 19.42 -5.24
C SER A 109 -7.83 19.25 -3.72
N SER A 110 -7.57 20.35 -3.01
CA SER A 110 -7.80 20.42 -1.57
C SER A 110 -9.29 20.62 -1.31
N SER A 111 -9.87 19.78 -0.44
CA SER A 111 -11.28 19.85 -0.04
C SER A 111 -11.30 20.19 1.44
N SER A 112 -11.99 21.26 1.85
CA SER A 112 -12.21 21.51 3.29
C SER A 112 -13.45 20.80 3.80
N THR A 113 -14.16 20.03 2.94
CA THR A 113 -15.44 19.40 3.25
C THR A 113 -15.24 18.19 4.17
N PRO A 114 -15.62 18.30 5.46
CA PRO A 114 -15.51 17.19 6.40
C PRO A 114 -16.47 16.04 6.05
N LEU A 115 -16.18 14.85 6.56
CA LEU A 115 -17.13 13.74 6.53
C LEU A 115 -18.18 13.92 7.64
N TYR A 116 -19.46 13.83 7.28
CA TYR A 116 -20.58 13.86 8.22
C TYR A 116 -21.41 12.59 8.08
N MET A 117 -21.57 11.85 9.18
CA MET A 117 -22.27 10.55 9.20
C MET A 117 -23.45 10.59 10.16
N LYS A 118 -24.47 9.77 9.90
CA LYS A 118 -25.59 9.58 10.84
C LYS A 118 -25.13 8.73 12.04
N ALA A 119 -25.88 8.80 13.14
CA ALA A 119 -25.68 7.89 14.26
C ALA A 119 -25.99 6.45 13.84
N GLY A 120 -25.18 5.50 14.30
CA GLY A 120 -25.25 4.10 13.89
C GLY A 120 -23.93 3.37 14.13
N THR A 121 -23.91 2.05 13.92
CA THR A 121 -22.68 1.26 13.97
C THR A 121 -22.21 0.96 12.55
N TYR A 122 -20.93 1.21 12.28
CA TYR A 122 -20.33 1.10 10.95
C TYR A 122 -19.01 0.34 11.03
N TYR A 123 -18.63 -0.31 9.94
CA TYR A 123 -17.28 -0.87 9.78
C TYR A 123 -16.43 0.03 8.87
N PHE A 124 -15.14 0.10 9.16
CA PHE A 124 -14.21 0.95 8.43
C PHE A 124 -13.01 0.16 7.92
N ARG A 125 -12.68 0.35 6.64
CA ARG A 125 -11.41 -0.09 6.05
C ARG A 125 -10.64 1.09 5.48
N ILE A 126 -9.34 0.91 5.36
CA ILE A 126 -8.40 1.95 4.95
C ILE A 126 -7.58 1.45 3.75
N LEU A 127 -7.32 2.33 2.79
CA LEU A 127 -6.44 2.10 1.64
C LEU A 127 -5.47 3.28 1.52
N SER A 128 -4.19 3.02 1.22
CA SER A 128 -3.20 4.04 0.90
C SER A 128 -2.26 3.54 -0.20
N PRO A 129 -2.16 4.20 -1.37
CA PRO A 129 -2.85 5.45 -1.76
C PRO A 129 -4.38 5.34 -1.77
N ALA A 130 -5.06 6.49 -1.80
CA ALA A 130 -6.52 6.62 -1.77
C ALA A 130 -7.24 6.17 -3.07
N LYS A 131 -6.83 5.03 -3.65
CA LYS A 131 -7.34 4.50 -4.93
C LYS A 131 -8.86 4.31 -4.91
N ALA A 132 -9.48 4.43 -6.07
CA ALA A 132 -10.91 4.16 -6.25
C ALA A 132 -11.22 2.67 -6.09
N LEU A 133 -12.41 2.38 -5.56
CA LEU A 133 -12.91 1.00 -5.49
C LEU A 133 -13.39 0.55 -6.87
N ASN A 134 -13.13 -0.70 -7.21
CA ASN A 134 -13.68 -1.38 -8.39
C ASN A 134 -15.06 -1.97 -8.08
N SER A 135 -15.68 -2.57 -9.09
CA SER A 135 -17.02 -3.18 -9.00
C SER A 135 -17.13 -4.37 -8.02
N LYS A 136 -16.01 -4.84 -7.46
CA LYS A 136 -15.97 -5.91 -6.45
C LYS A 136 -15.76 -5.37 -5.03
N GLY A 137 -15.67 -4.05 -4.84
CA GLY A 137 -15.43 -3.45 -3.53
C GLY A 137 -13.97 -3.53 -3.04
N PHE A 138 -13.03 -3.82 -3.93
CA PHE A 138 -11.59 -3.71 -3.68
C PHE A 138 -10.94 -2.73 -4.66
N VAL A 139 -9.61 -2.71 -4.80
CA VAL A 139 -8.90 -1.80 -5.72
C VAL A 139 -8.20 -2.57 -6.84
N ASN A 140 -8.03 -1.93 -7.99
CA ASN A 140 -7.18 -2.46 -9.04
C ASN A 140 -5.72 -2.22 -8.65
N ILE A 141 -4.92 -3.29 -8.58
CA ILE A 141 -3.51 -3.25 -8.19
C ILE A 141 -2.68 -4.19 -9.05
N GLY A 142 -1.57 -3.68 -9.59
CA GLY A 142 -0.60 -4.42 -10.39
C GLY A 142 0.77 -4.55 -9.73
N ASN A 143 1.73 -5.03 -10.52
CA ASN A 143 3.15 -4.92 -10.17
C ASN A 143 3.61 -3.47 -10.42
N GLY A 144 4.61 -3.00 -9.69
CA GLY A 144 5.13 -1.64 -9.81
C GLY A 144 4.61 -0.66 -8.76
N GLU A 145 3.70 -1.10 -7.90
CA GLU A 145 3.03 -0.24 -6.92
C GLU A 145 2.97 -0.88 -5.52
N TYR A 146 2.87 -0.02 -4.51
CA TYR A 146 2.62 -0.40 -3.12
C TYR A 146 1.19 -0.04 -2.74
N LEU A 147 0.58 -0.86 -1.90
CA LEU A 147 -0.71 -0.58 -1.29
C LEU A 147 -0.63 -0.97 0.18
N LEU A 148 -0.81 0.00 1.06
CA LEU A 148 -1.08 -0.23 2.47
C LEU A 148 -2.59 -0.30 2.66
N ALA A 149 -3.08 -1.28 3.42
CA ALA A 149 -4.50 -1.43 3.66
C ALA A 149 -4.80 -2.10 5.01
N THR A 150 -6.07 -2.07 5.40
CA THR A 150 -6.64 -2.95 6.44
C THR A 150 -6.45 -4.41 6.06
N ASP A 151 -6.05 -5.23 7.04
CA ASP A 151 -5.67 -6.62 6.82
C ASP A 151 -6.14 -7.51 7.97
N ASP A 152 -7.10 -8.39 7.68
CA ASP A 152 -7.73 -9.25 8.69
C ASP A 152 -6.90 -10.48 9.03
N ARG A 153 -5.73 -10.68 8.40
CA ARG A 153 -4.80 -11.73 8.80
C ARG A 153 -4.21 -11.46 10.18
N TYR A 154 -4.16 -10.21 10.63
CA TYR A 154 -3.56 -9.81 11.90
C TYR A 154 -4.52 -8.98 12.76
N THR A 155 -4.59 -9.29 14.06
CA THR A 155 -5.49 -8.60 14.98
C THR A 155 -5.26 -7.08 15.05
N GLN A 156 -3.99 -6.65 14.93
CA GLN A 156 -3.58 -5.25 15.02
C GLN A 156 -4.04 -4.39 13.83
N THR A 157 -4.29 -5.01 12.68
CA THR A 157 -4.62 -4.34 11.41
C THR A 157 -6.01 -4.70 10.88
N ALA A 158 -6.75 -5.52 11.62
CA ALA A 158 -8.06 -6.00 11.24
C ALA A 158 -9.11 -4.88 11.22
N MET A 159 -10.17 -5.10 10.46
CA MET A 159 -11.30 -4.18 10.37
C MET A 159 -11.95 -3.95 11.75
N THR A 160 -12.24 -2.69 12.09
CA THR A 160 -12.90 -2.30 13.35
C THR A 160 -14.30 -1.74 13.12
N ALA A 161 -15.23 -2.08 14.00
CA ALA A 161 -16.53 -1.45 14.09
C ALA A 161 -16.46 -0.19 14.98
N VAL A 162 -17.16 0.88 14.60
CA VAL A 162 -17.31 2.09 15.42
C VAL A 162 -18.77 2.51 15.46
N THR A 163 -19.26 2.77 16.67
CA THR A 163 -20.60 3.31 16.90
C THR A 163 -20.53 4.83 16.99
N ILE A 164 -21.26 5.50 16.10
CA ILE A 164 -21.42 6.95 16.06
C ILE A 164 -22.65 7.32 16.88
N THR A 165 -22.48 8.19 17.87
CA THR A 165 -23.56 8.65 18.76
C THR A 165 -23.76 10.15 18.61
N LYS A 166 -25.02 10.60 18.62
CA LYS A 166 -25.31 12.04 18.80
C LYS A 166 -24.93 12.45 20.22
N ILE A 167 -24.43 13.67 20.36
CA ILE A 167 -24.24 14.29 21.67
C ILE A 167 -25.49 15.13 21.93
N ASP A 168 -26.34 14.70 22.86
CA ASP A 168 -27.60 15.40 23.16
C ASP A 168 -27.37 16.79 23.80
N GLU A 169 -28.33 17.68 23.57
CA GLU A 169 -28.36 19.09 23.97
C GLU A 169 -28.02 19.30 25.46
N GLY A 170 -26.97 20.09 25.72
CA GLY A 170 -26.55 20.48 27.07
C GLY A 170 -25.05 20.74 27.23
N GLY A 171 -24.22 20.34 26.26
CA GLY A 171 -22.77 20.55 26.30
C GLY A 171 -22.19 20.88 24.92
N THR A 172 -21.91 22.16 24.68
CA THR A 172 -20.91 22.67 23.72
C THR A 172 -20.93 22.08 22.28
N LEU A 173 -21.89 22.51 21.47
CA LEU A 173 -21.80 22.98 20.06
C LEU A 173 -20.85 22.33 19.02
N ASN A 174 -20.34 21.12 19.20
CA ASN A 174 -19.59 20.44 18.14
C ASN A 174 -19.94 18.96 18.16
N ASN A 175 -20.98 18.56 17.40
CA ASN A 175 -21.31 17.17 17.06
C ASN A 175 -20.17 16.55 16.26
N VAL A 176 -19.04 16.29 16.90
CA VAL A 176 -17.79 15.81 16.31
C VAL A 176 -17.38 14.55 17.06
N GLN A 177 -17.10 13.49 16.32
CA GLN A 177 -16.59 12.25 16.87
C GLN A 177 -15.20 11.97 16.29
N THR A 178 -14.23 11.74 17.18
CA THR A 178 -12.90 11.31 16.81
C THR A 178 -12.92 9.83 16.42
N LEU A 179 -12.41 9.51 15.23
CA LEU A 179 -12.29 8.15 14.72
C LEU A 179 -10.83 7.70 14.76
N TYR A 180 -10.47 6.89 15.76
CA TYR A 180 -9.11 6.33 15.85
C TYR A 180 -8.95 5.19 14.84
N LEU A 181 -8.11 5.41 13.84
CA LEU A 181 -7.85 4.42 12.80
C LEU A 181 -6.83 3.38 13.29
N PRO A 182 -7.04 2.07 13.02
CA PRO A 182 -5.98 1.07 13.20
C PRO A 182 -4.78 1.33 12.28
N PRO A 183 -3.58 0.83 12.63
CA PRO A 183 -2.45 0.83 11.69
C PRO A 183 -2.77 -0.03 10.46
N ILE A 184 -2.20 0.34 9.31
CA ILE A 184 -2.33 -0.39 8.04
C ILE A 184 -1.05 -1.12 7.66
N ILE A 185 -1.12 -2.10 6.74
CA ILE A 185 0.03 -2.92 6.34
C ILE A 185 0.07 -3.19 4.84
N ASN A 186 1.27 -3.44 4.31
CA ASN A 186 1.52 -3.71 2.89
C ASN A 186 0.78 -4.96 2.39
N GLN A 187 0.04 -4.79 1.31
CA GLN A 187 -0.67 -5.85 0.58
C GLN A 187 0.19 -6.49 -0.52
N THR A 188 1.27 -5.81 -0.93
CA THR A 188 2.26 -6.31 -1.91
C THR A 188 3.55 -6.75 -1.22
N ALA A 189 4.36 -7.53 -1.93
CA ALA A 189 5.76 -7.76 -1.58
C ALA A 189 6.63 -6.62 -2.11
N ARG A 190 7.81 -6.41 -1.53
CA ARG A 190 8.81 -5.45 -1.99
C ARG A 190 10.05 -6.18 -2.47
N MET A 191 10.55 -5.83 -3.65
CA MET A 191 11.90 -6.20 -4.09
C MET A 191 12.80 -4.99 -4.06
N GLN A 192 14.01 -5.14 -3.54
CA GLN A 192 15.01 -4.07 -3.49
C GLN A 192 16.37 -4.57 -3.97
N PHE A 193 17.01 -3.78 -4.81
CA PHE A 193 18.35 -4.02 -5.33
C PHE A 193 19.25 -2.86 -4.94
N THR A 194 20.30 -3.17 -4.17
CA THR A 194 21.40 -2.25 -3.91
C THR A 194 22.58 -2.66 -4.79
N VAL A 195 22.96 -1.80 -5.74
CA VAL A 195 24.06 -2.05 -6.68
C VAL A 195 25.25 -1.18 -6.30
N ARG A 196 26.35 -1.79 -5.87
CA ARG A 196 27.57 -1.12 -5.45
C ARG A 196 28.57 -0.98 -6.60
N ALA A 197 29.27 0.15 -6.64
CA ALA A 197 30.48 0.32 -7.42
C ALA A 197 31.64 -0.39 -6.69
N GLY A 198 32.13 -1.48 -7.26
CA GLY A 198 33.29 -2.21 -6.75
C GLY A 198 34.59 -1.79 -7.43
N GLU A 199 35.60 -2.66 -7.35
CA GLU A 199 36.92 -2.42 -7.92
C GLU A 199 36.85 -2.08 -9.42
N GLY A 200 37.53 -0.99 -9.80
CA GLY A 200 37.58 -0.50 -11.19
C GLY A 200 36.35 0.26 -11.67
N VAL A 201 35.30 0.43 -10.84
CA VAL A 201 34.10 1.19 -11.20
C VAL A 201 34.15 2.59 -10.60
N HIS A 202 34.25 3.60 -11.47
CA HIS A 202 34.30 5.02 -11.12
C HIS A 202 32.94 5.71 -11.25
N THR A 203 32.14 5.34 -12.27
CA THR A 203 30.77 5.82 -12.44
C THR A 203 29.80 4.65 -12.60
N LEU A 204 28.66 4.77 -11.94
CA LEU A 204 27.60 3.77 -11.94
C LEU A 204 26.26 4.50 -12.04
N GLU A 205 25.58 4.35 -13.18
CA GLU A 205 24.29 4.99 -13.45
C GLU A 205 23.28 3.95 -13.92
N MET A 206 21.99 4.23 -13.71
CA MET A 206 20.90 3.43 -14.28
C MET A 206 20.65 3.86 -15.73
N LEU A 207 20.54 2.90 -16.66
CA LEU A 207 20.09 3.19 -18.02
C LEU A 207 18.57 3.44 -18.06
N ALA A 208 18.06 4.00 -19.16
CA ALA A 208 16.61 4.26 -19.31
C ALA A 208 15.77 2.97 -19.25
N GLU A 209 16.33 1.84 -19.68
CA GLU A 209 15.73 0.51 -19.56
C GLU A 209 15.63 0.04 -18.10
N GLY A 210 16.44 0.61 -17.20
CA GLY A 210 16.36 0.38 -15.76
C GLY A 210 16.60 -1.08 -15.35
N ILE A 211 15.90 -1.50 -14.30
CA ILE A 211 15.88 -2.88 -13.83
C ILE A 211 14.55 -3.51 -14.22
N GLU A 212 14.57 -4.58 -15.00
CA GLU A 212 13.37 -5.34 -15.38
C GLU A 212 13.30 -6.65 -14.62
N ILE A 213 12.14 -6.91 -13.99
CA ILE A 213 11.84 -8.13 -13.25
C ILE A 213 10.74 -8.85 -14.02
N SER A 214 10.98 -10.10 -14.44
CA SER A 214 10.07 -10.90 -15.25
C SER A 214 9.80 -12.26 -14.62
N GLY A 215 8.66 -12.89 -14.95
CA GLY A 215 8.27 -14.19 -14.39
C GLY A 215 7.47 -14.10 -13.09
N ILE A 216 6.75 -12.99 -12.90
CA ILE A 216 5.99 -12.67 -11.67
C ILE A 216 4.48 -12.85 -11.88
N GLN A 217 3.66 -12.64 -10.85
CA GLN A 217 2.21 -12.82 -10.96
C GLN A 217 1.58 -11.77 -11.89
N GLN A 218 0.71 -12.23 -12.80
CA GLN A 218 -0.21 -11.34 -13.54
C GLN A 218 -1.23 -10.71 -12.58
N PRO A 219 -1.61 -9.43 -12.77
CA PRO A 219 -2.68 -8.82 -11.99
C PRO A 219 -3.96 -9.65 -12.02
N LEU A 220 -4.73 -9.60 -10.92
CA LEU A 220 -6.00 -10.32 -10.85
C LEU A 220 -6.98 -9.77 -11.89
N ASP A 221 -7.63 -10.66 -12.62
CA ASP A 221 -8.72 -10.28 -13.52
C ASP A 221 -9.95 -9.84 -12.70
N ASN A 222 -10.61 -8.78 -13.17
CA ASN A 222 -11.79 -8.19 -12.55
C ASN A 222 -13.06 -9.07 -12.67
N THR A 223 -12.97 -10.19 -13.40
CA THR A 223 -14.00 -11.24 -13.44
C THR A 223 -13.99 -12.13 -12.20
N THR A 224 -12.85 -12.24 -11.50
CA THR A 224 -12.72 -13.07 -10.30
C THR A 224 -13.44 -12.39 -9.12
N SER A 225 -14.25 -13.13 -8.37
CA SER A 225 -14.85 -12.60 -7.14
C SER A 225 -13.77 -12.35 -6.09
N PHE A 226 -13.90 -11.25 -5.36
CA PHE A 226 -13.00 -10.87 -4.27
C PHE A 226 -13.81 -10.15 -3.19
N ASP A 227 -14.08 -10.82 -2.08
CA ASP A 227 -14.90 -10.32 -0.98
C ASP A 227 -14.03 -9.74 0.14
N TRP A 228 -13.44 -8.57 -0.14
CA TRP A 228 -12.47 -7.93 0.75
C TRP A 228 -13.05 -7.64 2.14
N VAL A 229 -14.34 -7.27 2.22
CA VAL A 229 -14.98 -6.90 3.49
C VAL A 229 -15.09 -8.08 4.46
N ASN A 230 -15.11 -9.31 3.94
CA ASN A 230 -15.14 -10.55 4.70
C ASN A 230 -13.77 -11.26 4.82
N GLY A 231 -12.69 -10.60 4.40
CA GLY A 231 -11.32 -11.01 4.71
C GLY A 231 -10.56 -11.65 3.54
N ASP A 232 -11.07 -11.60 2.31
CA ASP A 232 -10.27 -11.99 1.14
C ASP A 232 -9.01 -11.12 1.02
N VAL A 233 -7.90 -11.76 0.67
CA VAL A 233 -6.58 -11.11 0.48
C VAL A 233 -5.98 -11.51 -0.87
N LEU A 234 -5.04 -10.70 -1.37
CA LEU A 234 -4.34 -11.01 -2.63
C LEU A 234 -3.71 -12.42 -2.56
N PRO A 235 -4.05 -13.32 -3.49
CA PRO A 235 -3.56 -14.68 -3.48
C PRO A 235 -2.11 -14.74 -3.96
N VAL A 236 -1.38 -15.74 -3.48
CA VAL A 236 -0.01 -16.07 -3.91
C VAL A 236 -0.10 -17.09 -5.05
N LYS A 237 -0.31 -16.62 -6.28
CA LYS A 237 -0.41 -17.48 -7.47
C LYS A 237 0.96 -17.66 -8.13
N VAL A 238 1.06 -18.72 -8.92
CA VAL A 238 2.25 -18.99 -9.73
C VAL A 238 2.47 -17.84 -10.73
N GLY A 239 3.71 -17.36 -10.82
CA GLY A 239 4.10 -16.32 -11.77
C GLY A 239 4.03 -16.77 -13.23
N ASP A 240 3.93 -15.81 -14.15
CA ASP A 240 3.87 -16.03 -15.59
C ASP A 240 5.08 -15.36 -16.28
N GLN A 241 5.68 -16.03 -17.26
CA GLN A 241 6.80 -15.52 -18.06
C GLN A 241 6.51 -14.18 -18.76
N SER A 242 5.25 -13.89 -19.05
CA SER A 242 4.79 -12.66 -19.71
C SER A 242 4.63 -11.47 -18.78
N ALA A 243 4.52 -11.70 -17.46
CA ALA A 243 4.38 -10.63 -16.49
C ALA A 243 5.76 -10.05 -16.15
N SER A 244 5.90 -8.74 -16.29
CA SER A 244 7.10 -8.04 -15.86
C SER A 244 6.78 -6.68 -15.24
N VAL A 245 7.78 -6.14 -14.54
CA VAL A 245 7.78 -4.78 -14.00
C VAL A 245 9.15 -4.16 -14.20
N ARG A 246 9.18 -2.86 -14.46
CA ARG A 246 10.41 -2.10 -14.68
C ARG A 246 10.60 -1.03 -13.61
N ILE A 247 11.80 -0.95 -13.07
CA ILE A 247 12.24 0.10 -12.15
C ILE A 247 13.13 1.06 -12.94
N THR A 248 12.66 2.29 -13.16
CA THR A 248 13.38 3.32 -13.94
C THR A 248 14.03 4.40 -13.08
N HIS A 249 13.83 4.34 -11.76
CA HIS A 249 14.38 5.29 -10.81
C HIS A 249 15.17 4.55 -9.73
N ALA A 250 16.33 5.10 -9.36
CA ALA A 250 17.09 4.69 -8.20
C ALA A 250 17.54 5.93 -7.43
N THR A 251 17.69 5.76 -6.12
CA THR A 251 18.37 6.74 -5.27
C THR A 251 19.85 6.38 -5.21
N GLN A 252 20.71 7.39 -5.10
CA GLN A 252 22.14 7.19 -4.97
C GLN A 252 22.55 7.45 -3.52
N ASN A 253 23.23 6.47 -2.92
CA ASN A 253 23.81 6.61 -1.60
C ASN A 253 25.12 7.40 -1.65
N ALA A 254 25.58 7.87 -0.49
CA ALA A 254 26.86 8.59 -0.35
C ALA A 254 28.09 7.76 -0.79
N ASP A 255 27.99 6.42 -0.75
CA ASP A 255 29.02 5.49 -1.21
C ASP A 255 28.96 5.19 -2.73
N ASN A 256 28.20 6.00 -3.49
CA ASN A 256 27.97 5.83 -4.92
C ASN A 256 27.17 4.56 -5.29
N SER A 257 26.57 3.86 -4.32
CA SER A 257 25.68 2.74 -4.62
C SER A 257 24.29 3.21 -5.04
N LEU A 258 23.68 2.48 -5.98
CA LEU A 258 22.31 2.71 -6.43
C LEU A 258 21.35 1.83 -5.62
N VAL A 259 20.25 2.41 -5.12
CA VAL A 259 19.16 1.68 -4.47
C VAL A 259 17.89 1.85 -5.29
N ALA A 260 17.43 0.74 -5.87
CA ALA A 260 16.18 0.68 -6.63
C ALA A 260 15.23 -0.31 -5.94
N HIS A 261 13.94 0.02 -5.88
CA HIS A 261 12.93 -0.86 -5.29
C HIS A 261 11.60 -0.76 -6.00
N THR A 262 10.79 -1.82 -5.91
CA THR A 262 9.43 -1.83 -6.45
C THR A 262 8.54 -2.78 -5.68
N GLY A 263 7.23 -2.52 -5.75
CA GLY A 263 6.20 -3.45 -5.29
C GLY A 263 5.96 -4.54 -6.34
N VAL A 264 5.81 -5.78 -5.88
CA VAL A 264 5.41 -6.92 -6.71
C VAL A 264 4.24 -7.61 -6.03
N LEU A 265 3.28 -8.08 -6.82
CA LEU A 265 2.18 -8.86 -6.30
C LEU A 265 2.73 -10.12 -5.60
N PRO A 266 2.09 -10.58 -4.50
CA PRO A 266 2.46 -11.84 -3.90
C PRO A 266 2.48 -12.95 -4.97
N THR A 267 3.55 -13.74 -5.05
CA THR A 267 3.70 -14.73 -6.12
C THR A 267 4.51 -15.94 -5.66
N ASP A 268 4.09 -17.12 -6.13
CA ASP A 268 4.80 -18.37 -5.94
C ASP A 268 5.68 -18.66 -7.15
N ALA A 269 6.98 -18.50 -6.98
CA ALA A 269 8.00 -18.85 -7.97
C ALA A 269 8.93 -19.96 -7.44
N ARG A 270 8.42 -20.86 -6.59
CA ARG A 270 9.23 -21.96 -6.04
C ARG A 270 9.64 -22.97 -7.10
N SER A 271 8.78 -23.21 -8.09
CA SER A 271 9.00 -24.16 -9.20
C SER A 271 9.37 -23.50 -10.53
N HIS A 272 9.51 -22.17 -10.57
CA HIS A 272 9.85 -21.40 -11.76
C HIS A 272 10.97 -20.41 -11.45
N SER A 273 11.36 -19.57 -12.42
CA SER A 273 12.40 -18.57 -12.25
C SER A 273 11.85 -17.16 -12.44
N ILE A 274 12.23 -16.26 -11.55
CA ILE A 274 12.12 -14.82 -11.73
C ILE A 274 13.45 -14.33 -12.31
N SER A 275 13.40 -13.69 -13.48
CA SER A 275 14.57 -13.09 -14.12
C SER A 275 14.65 -11.62 -13.74
N VAL A 276 15.82 -11.14 -13.34
CA VAL A 276 16.11 -9.72 -13.09
C VAL A 276 17.21 -9.25 -14.03
N LEU A 277 16.88 -8.34 -14.95
CA LEU A 277 17.81 -7.70 -15.86
C LEU A 277 18.18 -6.32 -15.35
N LEU A 278 19.46 -6.11 -15.06
CA LEU A 278 20.00 -4.83 -14.61
C LEU A 278 20.69 -4.13 -15.79
N ASN A 279 20.09 -3.06 -16.31
CA ASN A 279 20.64 -2.25 -17.38
C ASN A 279 21.34 -1.03 -16.76
N LEU A 280 22.67 -1.04 -16.78
CA LEU A 280 23.52 -0.10 -16.05
C LEU A 280 24.54 0.53 -16.98
N LYS A 281 24.91 1.77 -16.72
CA LYS A 281 26.03 2.44 -17.37
C LYS A 281 27.22 2.43 -16.42
N VAL A 282 28.25 1.66 -16.78
CA VAL A 282 29.44 1.43 -15.96
C VAL A 282 30.62 2.12 -16.63
N ASN A 283 31.23 3.09 -15.96
CA ASN A 283 32.31 3.91 -16.50
C ASN A 283 31.98 4.52 -17.88
N GLY A 284 30.73 4.97 -18.06
CA GLY A 284 30.27 5.55 -19.33
C GLY A 284 29.72 4.54 -20.35
N ASN A 285 29.96 3.24 -20.17
CA ASN A 285 29.59 2.21 -21.14
C ASN A 285 28.28 1.50 -20.73
N PRO A 286 27.31 1.33 -21.65
CA PRO A 286 26.12 0.52 -21.39
C PRO A 286 26.48 -0.95 -21.14
N THR A 287 25.90 -1.53 -20.09
CA THR A 287 26.10 -2.92 -19.67
C THR A 287 24.77 -3.53 -19.22
N GLN A 288 24.63 -4.84 -19.39
CA GLN A 288 23.46 -5.59 -18.94
C GLN A 288 23.90 -6.84 -18.16
N TYR A 289 23.24 -7.10 -17.04
CA TYR A 289 23.46 -8.30 -16.23
C TYR A 289 22.13 -8.99 -15.95
N GLN A 290 22.13 -10.32 -15.91
CA GLN A 290 20.96 -11.12 -15.58
C GLN A 290 21.16 -11.89 -14.28
N MET A 291 20.18 -11.81 -13.38
CA MET A 291 20.05 -12.70 -12.23
C MET A 291 18.85 -13.61 -12.46
N LEU A 292 19.07 -14.93 -12.43
CA LEU A 292 18.00 -15.93 -12.45
C LEU A 292 17.75 -16.40 -11.02
N LEU A 293 16.59 -16.04 -10.48
CA LEU A 293 16.19 -16.32 -9.11
C LEU A 293 15.14 -17.43 -9.11
N THR A 294 15.45 -18.57 -8.51
CA THR A 294 14.53 -19.71 -8.39
C THR A 294 14.25 -20.02 -6.92
N GLY A 295 13.17 -20.75 -6.63
CA GLY A 295 12.83 -21.14 -5.26
C GLY A 295 12.23 -20.01 -4.42
N LEU A 296 11.63 -18.99 -5.05
CA LEU A 296 11.12 -17.81 -4.35
C LEU A 296 9.64 -17.94 -3.98
N TYR A 297 9.30 -17.49 -2.78
CA TYR A 297 7.92 -17.34 -2.31
C TYR A 297 7.72 -15.90 -1.83
N LEU A 298 7.14 -15.06 -2.69
CA LEU A 298 6.97 -13.63 -2.47
C LEU A 298 5.62 -13.36 -1.80
N THR A 299 5.62 -12.77 -0.61
CA THR A 299 4.39 -12.57 0.19
C THR A 299 4.22 -11.13 0.64
N ALA A 300 2.97 -10.73 0.83
CA ALA A 300 2.58 -9.40 1.30
C ALA A 300 3.31 -9.03 2.61
N GLY A 301 3.71 -7.77 2.75
CA GLY A 301 4.39 -7.29 3.96
C GLY A 301 5.90 -7.56 3.99
N HIS A 302 6.45 -8.32 3.04
CA HIS A 302 7.86 -8.72 3.07
C HIS A 302 8.74 -8.04 2.02
N SER A 303 10.00 -7.80 2.39
CA SER A 303 11.07 -7.20 1.58
C SER A 303 12.14 -8.22 1.22
N TYR A 304 12.33 -8.43 -0.08
CA TYR A 304 13.31 -9.34 -0.67
C TYR A 304 14.48 -8.52 -1.19
N ASN A 305 15.52 -8.43 -0.36
CA ASN A 305 16.63 -7.51 -0.54
C ASN A 305 17.85 -8.21 -1.14
N TYR A 306 18.36 -7.67 -2.23
CA TYR A 306 19.54 -8.14 -2.93
C TYR A 306 20.63 -7.06 -2.90
N THR A 307 21.85 -7.45 -2.55
CA THR A 307 23.02 -6.58 -2.66
C THR A 307 23.92 -7.12 -3.77
N ALA A 308 24.09 -6.35 -4.83
CA ALA A 308 24.96 -6.65 -5.94
C ALA A 308 26.15 -5.69 -5.97
N THR A 309 27.27 -6.13 -6.53
CA THR A 309 28.50 -5.34 -6.70
C THR A 309 29.02 -5.56 -8.11
N VAL A 310 29.17 -4.46 -8.85
CA VAL A 310 29.80 -4.45 -10.19
C VAL A 310 31.31 -4.28 -10.00
N LYS A 311 32.12 -5.11 -10.66
CA LYS A 311 33.59 -5.01 -10.65
C LYS A 311 34.14 -5.12 -12.06
N ILE A 312 35.34 -4.57 -12.28
CA ILE A 312 36.12 -4.79 -13.50
C ILE A 312 37.27 -5.74 -13.17
N SER A 313 37.30 -6.89 -13.83
CA SER A 313 38.37 -7.87 -13.71
C SER A 313 38.94 -8.14 -15.10
N ASN A 314 40.22 -7.83 -15.31
CA ASN A 314 40.92 -8.02 -16.58
C ASN A 314 40.22 -7.37 -17.80
N GLY A 315 39.61 -6.20 -17.61
CA GLY A 315 38.85 -5.49 -18.65
C GLY A 315 37.42 -6.01 -18.87
N VAL A 316 36.99 -7.05 -18.16
CA VAL A 316 35.62 -7.57 -18.19
C VAL A 316 34.83 -7.03 -17.00
N THR A 317 33.65 -6.49 -17.26
CA THR A 317 32.72 -6.04 -16.21
C THR A 317 31.86 -7.20 -15.73
N VAL A 318 31.84 -7.47 -14.43
CA VAL A 318 31.10 -8.59 -13.82
C VAL A 318 30.20 -8.11 -12.67
N LEU A 319 29.04 -8.77 -12.50
CA LEU A 319 28.14 -8.56 -11.37
C LEU A 319 28.22 -9.74 -10.41
N THR A 320 28.51 -9.45 -9.14
CA THR A 320 28.43 -10.42 -8.04
C THR A 320 27.28 -10.03 -7.13
N TRP A 321 26.48 -10.97 -6.63
CA TRP A 321 25.37 -10.65 -5.73
C TRP A 321 25.26 -11.62 -4.57
N GLN A 322 24.62 -11.15 -3.50
CA GLN A 322 24.29 -11.93 -2.32
C GLN A 322 22.91 -11.53 -1.80
N ASN A 323 22.21 -12.49 -1.21
CA ASN A 323 20.96 -12.29 -0.49
C ASN A 323 20.90 -13.25 0.71
N ARG A 324 20.00 -12.97 1.65
CA ARG A 324 19.62 -13.95 2.69
C ARG A 324 18.38 -14.69 2.22
N SER A 325 18.43 -16.02 2.21
CA SER A 325 17.31 -16.89 1.87
C SER A 325 16.81 -17.64 3.10
N TRP A 326 15.50 -17.89 3.13
CA TRP A 326 14.85 -18.67 4.19
C TRP A 326 14.01 -19.77 3.54
N THR A 327 14.11 -20.99 4.07
CA THR A 327 13.32 -22.14 3.64
C THR A 327 12.78 -22.82 4.88
N GLU A 328 11.48 -23.09 4.92
CA GLU A 328 10.88 -23.87 6.00
C GLU A 328 11.24 -25.35 5.86
N ASN A 329 11.11 -26.10 6.97
CA ASN A 329 11.41 -27.53 6.98
C ASN A 329 10.44 -28.31 6.08
N VAL A 330 10.98 -29.20 5.25
CA VAL A 330 10.20 -30.12 4.40
C VAL A 330 10.24 -31.49 5.06
N VAL A 331 9.13 -31.89 5.70
CA VAL A 331 8.98 -33.27 6.18
C VAL A 331 8.55 -34.12 4.99
N MET A 332 9.41 -35.05 4.58
CA MET A 332 9.04 -36.09 3.61
C MET A 332 8.29 -37.19 4.37
N ASP A 333 7.02 -37.40 4.05
CA ASP A 333 6.29 -38.57 4.54
C ASP A 333 7.03 -39.84 4.06
N LYS A 334 7.33 -40.75 4.99
CA LYS A 334 7.97 -42.04 4.72
C LYS A 334 6.96 -43.08 4.27
#